data_AF-A0A0D8XPQ4-F1
#
_entry.id   AF-A0A0D8XPQ4-F1
#
_cell.length_a   1.000
_cell.length_b   1.000
_cell.length_c   1.000
_cell.angle_alpha   90.00
_cell.angle_beta   90.00
_cell.angle_gamma   90.00
#
_symmetry.space_group_name_H-M   'P 1'
#
loop_
_entity.id
_entity.type
_entity.pdbx_description
1 polymer ?
#
loop_
_entity_poly.entity_id
_entity_poly.type
_entity_poly.pdbx_seq_one_letter_code
_entity_poly.pdbx_strand_id
1 'polypeptide(L)'
;MSNGVDYSGCPSEPPRVPQLYRECWSFFKEPTNLEAAVYDNEVLFHPVYAFGTAGIRGAKQLTATSIVYWDTRVCQNLFGTSIMFGVGTKYAATRARSQFVDLLGEDEQSYGLNQKGLVRHCAIEVAVCEQLPYRK
;
A
#
# COMPACT_ATOMS: atom_id res chain seq x y z
N MET A 1 -2.96 7.66 -34.51
CA MET A 1 -2.17 6.42 -34.68
C MET A 1 -1.89 5.90 -33.27
N SER A 2 -2.59 4.86 -32.84
CA SER A 2 -2.44 4.26 -31.52
C SER A 2 -1.18 3.40 -31.51
N ASN A 3 -0.18 3.77 -30.71
CA ASN A 3 0.93 2.89 -30.41
C ASN A 3 0.40 1.76 -29.53
N GLY A 4 -0.02 0.66 -30.17
CA GLY A 4 -0.40 -0.57 -29.48
C GLY A 4 0.78 -1.07 -28.67
N VAL A 5 0.55 -1.34 -27.40
CA VAL A 5 1.54 -2.00 -26.54
C VAL A 5 1.77 -3.39 -27.12
N ASP A 6 3.02 -3.69 -27.49
CA ASP A 6 3.39 -5.00 -28.01
C ASP A 6 3.51 -6.00 -26.85
N TYR A 7 2.58 -6.95 -26.80
CA TYR A 7 2.55 -8.04 -25.84
C TYR A 7 3.20 -9.32 -26.38
N SER A 8 3.92 -9.27 -27.52
CA SER A 8 4.56 -10.44 -28.16
C SER A 8 5.58 -11.17 -27.27
N GLY A 9 6.07 -10.51 -26.20
CA GLY A 9 6.96 -11.09 -25.20
C GLY A 9 6.27 -11.68 -23.96
N CYS A 10 4.94 -11.58 -23.84
CA CYS A 10 4.23 -12.15 -22.69
C CYS A 10 4.14 -13.69 -22.83
N PRO A 11 4.59 -14.47 -21.84
CA PRO A 11 4.43 -15.92 -21.84
C PRO A 11 2.96 -16.31 -22.05
N SER A 12 2.70 -17.25 -22.96
CA SER A 12 1.35 -17.79 -23.22
C SER A 12 0.86 -18.70 -22.08
N GLU A 13 1.79 -19.29 -21.32
CA GLU A 13 1.50 -20.09 -20.14
C GLU A 13 1.50 -19.16 -18.92
N PRO A 14 0.47 -19.20 -18.06
CA PRO A 14 0.50 -18.46 -16.80
C PRO A 14 1.74 -18.89 -16.02
N PRO A 15 2.45 -17.95 -15.33
CA PRO A 15 3.60 -18.32 -14.53
C PRO A 15 3.20 -19.43 -13.57
N ARG A 16 3.96 -20.53 -13.57
CA ARG A 16 3.79 -21.62 -12.61
C ARG A 16 4.07 -21.04 -11.23
N VAL A 17 3.02 -20.64 -10.51
CA VAL A 17 3.14 -20.13 -9.15
C VAL A 17 3.62 -21.31 -8.31
N PRO A 18 4.84 -21.28 -7.75
CA PRO A 18 5.28 -22.30 -6.82
C PRO A 18 4.25 -22.43 -5.70
N GLN A 19 4.16 -23.61 -5.09
CA GLN A 19 3.26 -23.84 -3.97
C GLN A 19 3.43 -22.70 -2.94
N LEU A 20 2.40 -21.86 -2.78
CA LEU A 20 2.48 -20.69 -1.93
C LEU A 20 2.55 -21.17 -0.48
N TYR A 21 3.71 -21.00 0.15
CA TYR A 21 3.84 -21.23 1.58
C TYR A 21 3.14 -20.09 2.32
N ARG A 22 2.05 -20.41 3.00
CA ARG A 22 1.31 -19.43 3.78
C ARG A 22 2.15 -19.02 4.98
N GLU A 23 2.66 -17.81 4.93
CA GLU A 23 3.34 -17.18 6.05
C GLU A 23 2.48 -16.06 6.63
N CYS A 24 2.59 -15.81 7.93
CA CYS A 24 1.95 -14.67 8.57
C CYS A 24 2.96 -13.52 8.63
N TRP A 25 2.76 -12.50 7.80
CA TRP A 25 3.61 -11.33 7.79
C TRP A 25 2.99 -10.27 8.70
N SER A 26 3.68 -9.97 9.81
CA SER A 26 3.23 -8.95 10.77
C SER A 26 3.51 -7.54 10.25
N PHE A 27 2.85 -6.56 10.86
CA PHE A 27 3.20 -5.15 10.69
C PHE A 27 4.38 -4.75 11.58
N PHE A 28 5.23 -3.86 11.08
CA PHE A 28 6.35 -3.33 11.83
C PHE A 28 5.86 -2.33 12.89
N LYS A 29 6.06 -2.67 14.16
CA LYS A 29 5.73 -1.80 15.28
C LYS A 29 6.82 -0.74 15.47
N GLU A 30 6.56 0.48 15.00
CA GLU A 30 7.43 1.63 15.23
C GLU A 30 7.08 2.32 16.57
N PRO A 31 7.91 2.23 17.63
CA PRO A 31 7.55 2.73 18.96
C PRO A 31 7.29 4.24 19.02
N THR A 32 7.84 5.00 18.07
CA THR A 32 7.71 6.46 17.98
C THR A 32 6.51 6.91 17.16
N ASN A 33 5.79 5.98 16.50
CA ASN A 33 4.58 6.30 15.74
C ASN A 33 3.34 6.23 16.63
N LEU A 34 3.00 7.36 17.25
CA LEU A 34 1.80 7.45 18.11
C LEU A 34 0.49 7.52 17.30
N GLU A 35 0.58 7.71 15.98
CA GLU A 35 -0.57 7.80 15.08
C GLU A 35 -1.01 6.42 14.54
N ALA A 36 -0.26 5.35 14.82
CA ALA A 36 -0.62 4.00 14.41
C ALA A 36 -0.21 2.99 15.48
N ALA A 37 -1.18 2.23 15.99
CA ALA A 37 -0.94 1.16 16.95
C ALA A 37 -1.00 -0.20 16.25
N VAL A 38 -0.01 -1.06 16.52
CA VAL A 38 0.00 -2.45 16.06
C VAL A 38 -0.38 -3.37 17.21
N TYR A 39 -1.39 -4.19 16.99
CA TYR A 39 -1.80 -5.28 17.87
C TYR A 39 -1.92 -6.57 17.05
N ASP A 40 -1.15 -7.59 17.41
CA ASP A 40 -0.99 -8.82 16.63
C ASP A 40 -0.68 -8.55 15.15
N ASN A 41 -1.62 -8.85 14.24
CA ASN A 41 -1.51 -8.61 12.80
C ASN A 41 -2.52 -7.55 12.32
N GLU A 42 -2.94 -6.68 13.21
CA GLU A 42 -3.86 -5.58 12.94
C GLU A 42 -3.20 -4.23 13.21
N VAL A 43 -3.66 -3.22 12.49
CA VAL A 43 -3.20 -1.85 12.65
C VAL A 43 -4.41 -0.97 12.90
N LEU A 44 -4.35 -0.23 13.99
CA LEU A 44 -5.30 0.82 14.32
C LEU A 44 -4.64 2.18 14.05
N PHE A 45 -5.11 2.86 13.02
CA PHE A 45 -4.68 4.23 12.71
C PHE A 45 -5.45 5.24 13.57
N HIS A 46 -4.75 6.28 14.03
CA HIS A 46 -5.26 7.40 14.79
C HIS A 46 -6.15 6.99 15.98
N PRO A 47 -5.62 6.21 16.95
CA PRO A 47 -6.41 5.65 18.06
C PRO A 47 -7.03 6.70 19.00
N VAL A 48 -6.53 7.95 18.99
CA VAL A 48 -7.06 9.05 19.81
C VAL A 48 -7.64 10.15 18.92
N TYR A 49 -6.83 10.72 18.04
CA TYR A 49 -7.22 11.69 17.01
C TYR A 49 -6.18 11.68 15.88
N ALA A 50 -6.51 12.27 14.73
CA ALA A 50 -5.58 12.38 13.60
C ALA A 50 -4.90 13.74 13.57
N PHE A 51 -3.56 13.76 13.64
CA PHE A 51 -2.74 14.98 13.46
C PHE A 51 -1.93 14.94 12.16
N GLY A 52 -2.58 14.51 11.09
CA GLY A 52 -1.99 14.34 9.77
C GLY A 52 -2.16 12.91 9.26
N THR A 53 -1.25 12.50 8.38
CA THR A 53 -1.32 11.19 7.70
C THR A 53 -0.35 10.22 8.35
N ALA A 54 -0.82 9.00 8.63
CA ALA A 54 0.00 7.93 9.17
C ALA A 54 0.02 6.72 8.23
N GLY A 55 1.17 6.06 8.19
CA GLY A 55 1.43 4.86 7.43
C GLY A 55 2.22 3.87 8.27
N ILE A 56 2.21 2.62 7.82
CA ILE A 56 2.93 1.53 8.47
C ILE A 56 3.50 0.59 7.42
N ARG A 57 4.64 -0.03 7.74
CA ARG A 57 5.28 -1.03 6.87
C ARG A 57 4.95 -2.43 7.36
N GLY A 58 4.94 -3.40 6.44
CA GLY A 58 5.09 -4.80 6.80
C GLY A 58 6.46 -5.06 7.43
N ALA A 59 6.56 -6.03 8.32
CA ALA A 59 7.81 -6.41 8.98
C ALA A 59 8.76 -7.21 8.06
N LYS A 60 8.22 -7.85 7.01
CA LYS A 60 9.01 -8.61 6.04
C LYS A 60 9.38 -7.76 4.83
N GLN A 61 10.68 -7.68 4.57
CA GLN A 61 11.23 -7.03 3.40
C GLN A 61 11.01 -7.88 2.14
N LEU A 62 10.58 -7.24 1.05
CA LEU A 62 10.53 -7.85 -0.27
C LEU A 62 11.93 -7.87 -0.90
N THR A 63 12.28 -8.98 -1.57
CA THR A 63 13.57 -9.16 -2.23
C THR A 63 13.38 -9.41 -3.72
N ALA A 64 14.42 -9.14 -4.52
CA ALA A 64 14.39 -9.40 -5.97
C ALA A 64 14.18 -10.88 -6.34
N THR A 65 14.31 -11.79 -5.38
CA THR A 65 14.18 -13.25 -5.55
C THR A 65 12.82 -13.80 -5.15
N SER A 66 11.91 -12.98 -4.61
CA SER A 66 10.62 -13.44 -4.10
C SER A 66 9.46 -12.92 -4.95
N ILE A 67 8.55 -13.84 -5.30
CA ILE A 67 7.22 -13.51 -5.78
C ILE A 67 6.29 -13.70 -4.60
N VAL A 68 5.60 -12.64 -4.20
CA VAL A 68 4.78 -12.65 -3.00
C VAL A 68 3.39 -12.14 -3.30
N TYR A 69 2.44 -12.70 -2.57
CA TYR A 69 1.05 -12.27 -2.57
C TYR A 69 0.65 -12.04 -1.12
N TRP A 70 -0.04 -10.92 -0.86
CA TRP A 70 -0.65 -10.65 0.42
C TRP A 70 -2.04 -10.07 0.19
N ASP A 71 -2.94 -10.33 1.12
CA ASP A 71 -4.23 -9.68 1.22
C ASP A 71 -4.22 -8.71 2.41
N THR A 72 -4.90 -7.59 2.25
CA THR A 72 -5.11 -6.64 3.36
C THR A 72 -6.59 -6.44 3.54
N ARG A 73 -7.09 -6.81 4.71
CA ARG A 73 -8.49 -6.60 5.07
C ARG A 73 -8.62 -5.27 5.79
N VAL A 74 -9.46 -4.41 5.24
CA VAL A 74 -9.96 -3.24 5.96
C VAL A 74 -11.12 -3.68 6.86
N CYS A 75 -10.93 -3.56 8.17
CA CYS A 75 -11.90 -4.02 9.17
C CYS A 75 -12.99 -2.99 9.50
N GLN A 76 -12.68 -1.70 9.41
CA GLN A 76 -13.59 -0.60 9.77
C GLN A 76 -13.91 0.27 8.54
N ASN A 77 -15.02 1.00 8.60
CA ASN A 77 -15.25 2.06 7.62
C ASN A 77 -14.13 3.09 7.75
N LEU A 78 -13.35 3.24 6.69
CA LEU A 78 -12.27 4.19 6.69
C LEU A 78 -12.86 5.59 6.52
N PHE A 79 -12.68 6.42 7.55
CA PHE A 79 -13.00 7.84 7.50
C PHE A 79 -11.69 8.59 7.21
N GLY A 80 -11.67 9.37 6.14
CA GLY A 80 -10.47 10.10 5.72
C GLY A 80 -10.51 10.52 4.26
N THR A 81 -9.65 11.45 3.89
CA THR A 81 -9.54 11.97 2.52
C THR A 81 -8.72 11.05 1.61
N SER A 82 -7.82 10.25 2.19
CA SER A 82 -6.99 9.27 1.49
C SER A 82 -6.77 8.03 2.35
N ILE A 83 -6.98 6.86 1.75
CA ILE A 83 -6.50 5.57 2.23
C ILE A 83 -5.71 4.95 1.10
N MET A 84 -4.49 4.53 1.40
CA MET A 84 -3.59 3.98 0.39
C MET A 84 -3.05 2.61 0.78
N PHE A 85 -2.78 1.81 -0.25
CA PHE A 85 -2.10 0.53 -0.16
C PHE A 85 -0.95 0.54 -1.15
N GLY A 86 0.18 -0.07 -0.82
CA GLY A 86 1.30 -0.03 -1.74
C GLY A 86 2.57 -0.64 -1.21
N VAL A 87 3.66 -0.30 -1.89
CA VAL A 87 5.01 -0.76 -1.58
C VAL A 87 5.94 0.44 -1.54
N GLY A 88 6.99 0.33 -0.73
CA GLY A 88 7.99 1.38 -0.63
C GLY A 88 9.31 0.86 -0.11
N THR A 89 10.36 1.64 -0.31
CA THR A 89 11.67 1.37 0.23
C THR A 89 11.68 1.65 1.75
N LYS A 90 12.81 1.35 2.39
CA LYS A 90 13.04 1.75 3.79
C LYS A 90 13.04 3.27 4.01
N TYR A 91 13.15 4.06 2.95
CA TYR A 91 13.19 5.52 2.99
C TYR A 91 11.83 6.19 2.81
N ALA A 92 10.81 5.47 2.31
CA ALA A 92 9.47 6.00 2.14
C ALA A 92 8.92 6.56 3.47
N ALA A 93 8.32 7.74 3.47
CA ALA A 93 7.77 8.32 4.69
C ALA A 93 6.68 7.42 5.30
N THR A 94 6.64 7.28 6.64
CA THR A 94 5.55 6.62 7.37
C THR A 94 4.59 7.60 8.02
N ARG A 95 4.87 8.91 7.94
CA ARG A 95 4.06 9.94 8.59
C ARG A 95 4.22 11.27 7.85
N ALA A 96 3.13 12.02 7.74
CA ALA A 96 3.13 13.45 7.40
C ALA A 96 2.39 14.21 8.50
N ARG A 97 3.13 14.84 9.42
CA ARG A 97 2.56 15.58 10.55
C ARG A 97 1.92 16.87 10.07
N SER A 98 0.74 17.19 10.61
CA SER A 98 -0.05 18.37 10.25
C SER A 98 -0.50 18.42 8.78
N GLN A 99 -0.45 17.30 8.05
CA GLN A 99 -0.79 17.23 6.63
C GLN A 99 -1.63 15.98 6.34
N PHE A 100 -2.72 16.16 5.60
CA PHE A 100 -3.64 15.11 5.16
C PHE A 100 -3.46 14.88 3.66
N VAL A 101 -2.57 13.95 3.29
CA VAL A 101 -2.05 13.79 1.92
C VAL A 101 -2.06 12.33 1.49
N ASP A 102 -2.00 12.11 0.18
CA ASP A 102 -1.62 10.80 -0.38
C ASP A 102 -0.12 10.56 -0.10
N LEU A 103 0.19 9.93 1.03
CA LEU A 103 1.56 9.73 1.53
C LEU A 103 2.38 8.80 0.63
N LEU A 104 1.78 7.73 0.13
CA LEU A 104 2.48 6.79 -0.75
C LEU A 104 2.57 7.35 -2.17
N GLY A 105 3.77 7.36 -2.73
CA GLY A 105 4.03 7.94 -4.05
C GLY A 105 4.14 9.46 -4.05
N GLU A 106 4.25 10.11 -2.89
CA GLU A 106 4.63 11.53 -2.80
C GLU A 106 6.01 11.78 -3.41
N ASP A 107 6.95 10.84 -3.20
CA ASP A 107 8.32 10.86 -3.69
C ASP A 107 8.66 9.59 -4.50
N GLU A 108 9.94 9.42 -4.85
CA GLU A 108 10.44 8.25 -5.57
C GLU A 108 10.59 6.99 -4.71
N GLN A 109 10.33 7.07 -3.40
CA GLN A 109 10.60 5.98 -2.47
C GLN A 109 9.40 5.03 -2.31
N SER A 110 8.24 5.34 -2.90
CA SER A 110 7.05 4.50 -2.78
C SER A 110 6.12 4.57 -3.99
N TYR A 111 5.27 3.56 -4.11
CA TYR A 111 4.14 3.47 -5.04
C TYR A 111 2.89 3.19 -4.22
N GLY A 112 1.82 3.96 -4.44
CA GLY A 112 0.57 3.84 -3.68
C GLY A 112 -0.66 3.80 -4.56
N LEU A 113 -1.59 2.90 -4.27
CA LEU A 113 -2.95 2.87 -4.80
C LEU A 113 -3.89 3.44 -3.74
N ASN A 114 -4.63 4.50 -4.05
CA ASN A 114 -5.64 5.03 -3.14
C ASN A 114 -7.04 4.44 -3.37
N GLN A 115 -7.95 4.70 -2.44
CA GLN A 115 -9.32 4.21 -2.48
C GLN A 115 -10.13 4.69 -3.69
N LYS A 116 -9.68 5.74 -4.40
CA LYS A 116 -10.32 6.27 -5.61
C LYS A 116 -9.91 5.50 -6.87
N GLY A 117 -9.03 4.50 -6.76
CA GLY A 117 -8.52 3.73 -7.91
C GLY A 117 -7.36 4.40 -8.63
N LEU A 118 -6.68 5.35 -7.97
CA LEU A 118 -5.54 6.09 -8.51
C LEU A 118 -4.23 5.51 -7.96
N VAL A 119 -3.29 5.18 -8.85
CA VAL A 119 -1.91 4.86 -8.49
C VAL A 119 -1.08 6.14 -8.53
N ARG A 120 -0.23 6.33 -7.52
CA ARG A 120 0.64 7.49 -7.35
C ARG A 120 2.11 7.08 -7.21
N HIS A 121 3.00 7.83 -7.85
CA HIS A 121 4.47 7.74 -7.71
C HIS A 121 5.12 9.06 -8.16
N CYS A 122 6.12 9.58 -7.44
CA CYS A 122 6.74 10.88 -7.73
C CYS A 122 5.71 12.02 -7.92
N ALA A 123 4.67 12.03 -7.10
CA ALA A 123 3.54 12.95 -7.14
C ALA A 123 2.69 12.91 -8.44
N ILE A 124 2.91 11.94 -9.33
CA ILE A 124 2.13 11.72 -10.55
C ILE A 124 1.05 10.68 -10.28
N GLU A 125 -0.18 10.94 -10.71
CA GLU A 125 -1.33 10.04 -10.55
C GLU A 125 -1.81 9.46 -11.88
N VAL A 126 -2.17 8.18 -11.85
CA VAL A 126 -2.75 7.45 -12.99
C VAL A 126 -3.93 6.62 -12.50
N ALA A 127 -5.09 6.77 -13.14
CA ALA A 127 -6.24 5.91 -12.87
C ALA A 127 -6.00 4.49 -13.42
N VAL A 128 -6.16 3.48 -12.57
CA VAL A 128 -5.92 2.07 -12.94
C VAL A 128 -7.12 1.17 -12.70
N CYS A 129 -8.04 1.57 -11.83
CA CYS A 129 -9.28 0.85 -11.58
C CYS A 129 -10.39 1.81 -11.15
N GLU A 130 -11.61 1.30 -11.08
CA GLU A 130 -12.73 2.03 -10.46
C GLU A 130 -12.49 2.22 -8.96
N GLN A 131 -13.20 3.18 -8.38
CA GLN A 131 -13.16 3.45 -6.94
C GLN A 131 -13.44 2.16 -6.15
N LEU A 132 -12.61 1.91 -5.13
CA LEU A 132 -12.77 0.74 -4.28
C LEU A 132 -14.13 0.82 -3.55
N PRO A 133 -14.91 -0.27 -3.53
CA PRO A 133 -16.24 -0.26 -2.94
C PRO A 133 -16.14 0.03 -1.44
N TYR A 134 -16.91 1.01 -0.97
CA TYR A 134 -17.17 1.16 0.46
C TYR A 134 -17.95 -0.06 0.96
N ARG A 135 -17.57 -0.59 2.13
CA ARG A 135 -18.46 -1.52 2.83
C ARG A 135 -19.70 -0.73 3.27
N LYS A 136 -20.87 -1.23 2.88
CA LYS A 136 -22.16 -0.81 3.44
C LYS A 136 -22.33 -1.39 4.83
#